data_AF-A0A1A0MAK0-F1
#
_entry.id   AF-A0A1A0MAK0-F1
#
_cell.length_a   1.000
_cell.length_b   1.000
_cell.length_c   1.000
_cell.angle_alpha   90.00
_cell.angle_beta   90.00
_cell.angle_gamma   90.00
#
_symmetry.space_group_name_H-M   'P 1'
#
loop_
_entity.id
_entity.type
_entity.pdbx_description
1 polymer ?
#
loop_
_entity_poly.entity_id
_entity_poly.type
_entity_poly.pdbx_seq_one_letter_code
_entity_poly.pdbx_strand_id
1 'polypeptide(L)'
;MTPTSTTATDDVIDYVKARHLTTRELFSKTLRAADVTTRRRCFAALRAALTAQEVSEELLVHPRVRRGRVVESLRGETDDTKELLDHMARLDPASAEFETALTDLQQATEDHTQRVEAEEFPLLTRR
;
A
#
# COMPACT_ATOMS: atom_id res chain seq x y z
N MET A 1 4.78 25.02 -27.49
CA MET A 1 5.27 24.26 -26.33
C MET A 1 4.09 23.94 -25.44
N THR A 2 3.63 22.70 -25.40
CA THR A 2 2.56 22.28 -24.50
C THR A 2 3.17 21.92 -23.14
N PRO A 3 2.76 22.55 -22.03
CA PRO A 3 3.22 22.19 -20.69
C PRO A 3 2.38 21.01 -20.19
N THR A 4 2.47 19.84 -20.83
CA THR A 4 1.61 18.69 -20.48
C THR A 4 2.29 17.68 -19.56
N SER A 5 3.57 17.90 -19.19
CA SER A 5 4.38 16.85 -18.56
C SER A 5 4.51 16.94 -17.05
N THR A 6 4.30 18.10 -16.43
CA THR A 6 4.38 18.26 -14.96
C THR A 6 3.05 17.88 -14.32
N THR A 7 1.93 18.38 -14.86
CA THR A 7 0.57 18.07 -14.36
C THR A 7 0.28 16.57 -14.37
N ALA A 8 0.65 15.85 -15.45
CA ALA A 8 0.42 14.41 -15.52
C ALA A 8 1.25 13.59 -14.51
N THR A 9 2.40 14.10 -14.06
CA THR A 9 3.19 13.48 -12.99
C THR A 9 2.59 13.79 -11.63
N ASP A 10 2.19 15.03 -11.40
CA ASP A 10 1.54 15.46 -10.16
C ASP A 10 0.22 14.68 -9.94
N ASP A 11 -0.58 14.50 -11.00
CA ASP A 11 -1.81 13.70 -10.99
C ASP A 11 -1.54 12.23 -10.57
N VAL A 12 -0.41 11.65 -11.00
CA VAL A 12 -0.02 10.28 -10.63
C VAL A 12 0.42 10.22 -9.17
N ILE A 13 1.22 11.18 -8.72
CA ILE A 13 1.66 11.26 -7.31
C ILE A 13 0.46 11.41 -6.40
N ASP A 14 -0.46 12.32 -6.70
CA ASP A 14 -1.67 12.56 -5.92
C ASP A 14 -2.59 11.32 -5.92
N TYR A 15 -2.72 10.65 -7.07
CA TYR A 15 -3.47 9.40 -7.17
C TYR A 15 -2.89 8.30 -6.28
N VAL A 16 -1.57 8.10 -6.28
CA VAL A 16 -0.94 7.08 -5.43
C VAL A 16 -1.05 7.44 -3.94
N LYS A 17 -0.84 8.70 -3.57
CA LYS A 17 -1.02 9.18 -2.18
C LYS A 17 -2.43 9.00 -1.65
N ALA A 18 -3.45 9.25 -2.48
CA ALA A 18 -4.84 9.02 -2.10
C ALA A 18 -5.10 7.55 -1.72
N ARG A 19 -4.38 6.62 -2.35
CA ARG A 19 -4.46 5.19 -2.06
C ARG A 19 -3.73 4.83 -0.76
N HIS A 20 -2.54 5.39 -0.52
CA HIS A 20 -1.85 5.26 0.78
C HIS A 20 -2.77 5.70 1.93
N LEU A 21 -3.44 6.85 1.77
CA LEU A 21 -4.41 7.34 2.76
C LEU A 21 -5.60 6.39 2.92
N THR A 22 -6.17 5.90 1.82
CA THR A 22 -7.28 4.94 1.84
C THR A 22 -6.91 3.67 2.62
N THR A 23 -5.71 3.13 2.37
CA THR A 23 -5.18 1.96 3.08
C THR A 23 -5.00 2.25 4.57
N ARG A 24 -4.41 3.39 4.94
CA ARG A 24 -4.22 3.80 6.35
C ARG A 24 -5.55 3.93 7.10
N GLU A 25 -6.57 4.50 6.46
CA GLU A 25 -7.92 4.55 7.03
C GLU A 25 -8.54 3.17 7.23
N LEU A 26 -8.35 2.25 6.27
CA LEU A 26 -8.88 0.89 6.35
C LEU A 26 -8.20 0.07 7.45
N PHE A 27 -6.90 0.26 7.70
CA PHE A 27 -6.24 -0.32 8.89
C PHE A 27 -6.91 0.16 10.18
N SER A 28 -7.06 1.48 10.34
CA SER A 28 -7.72 2.07 11.51
C SER A 28 -9.15 1.55 11.70
N LYS A 29 -9.93 1.48 10.62
CA LYS A 29 -11.31 0.94 10.63
C LYS A 29 -11.34 -0.54 10.99
N THR A 30 -10.35 -1.34 10.58
CA THR A 30 -10.28 -2.77 10.87
C THR A 30 -9.90 -3.02 12.33
N LEU A 31 -8.89 -2.31 12.85
CA LEU A 31 -8.47 -2.39 14.25
C LEU A 31 -9.59 -1.97 15.22
N ARG A 32 -10.26 -0.85 14.90
CA ARG A 32 -11.32 -0.25 15.74
C ARG A 32 -12.71 -0.83 15.51
N ALA A 33 -12.85 -1.88 14.70
CA ALA A 33 -14.13 -2.49 14.41
C ALA A 33 -14.84 -2.95 15.70
N ALA A 34 -16.12 -2.58 15.84
CA ALA A 34 -16.89 -2.85 17.07
C ALA A 34 -17.24 -4.33 17.27
N ASP A 35 -17.25 -5.11 16.19
CA ASP A 35 -17.60 -6.52 16.19
C ASP A 35 -16.84 -7.29 15.10
N VAL A 36 -16.81 -8.62 15.23
CA VAL A 36 -16.07 -9.53 14.35
C VAL A 36 -16.58 -9.48 12.90
N THR A 37 -17.87 -9.27 12.68
CA THR A 37 -18.45 -9.18 11.34
C THR A 37 -17.99 -7.91 10.64
N THR A 38 -18.05 -6.77 11.34
CA THR A 38 -17.52 -5.49 10.86
C THR A 38 -16.02 -5.61 10.59
N ARG A 39 -15.25 -6.22 11.49
CA ARG A 39 -13.80 -6.43 11.32
C ARG A 39 -13.48 -7.24 10.07
N ARG A 40 -14.19 -8.35 9.85
CA ARG A 40 -14.06 -9.19 8.63
C ARG A 40 -14.31 -8.39 7.36
N ARG A 41 -15.37 -7.57 7.34
CA ARG A 41 -15.70 -6.72 6.19
C ARG A 41 -14.62 -5.66 5.94
N CYS A 42 -14.16 -4.98 6.99
CA CYS A 42 -13.09 -4.00 6.89
C CYS A 42 -11.78 -4.65 6.40
N PHE A 43 -11.43 -5.84 6.92
CA PHE A 43 -10.25 -6.57 6.49
C PHE A 43 -10.32 -7.00 5.01
N ALA A 44 -11.49 -7.44 4.54
CA ALA A 44 -11.68 -7.74 3.11
C ALA A 44 -11.50 -6.49 2.22
N ALA A 45 -12.00 -5.33 2.67
CA ALA A 45 -11.80 -4.06 1.96
C ALA A 45 -10.34 -3.62 1.99
N LEU A 46 -9.65 -3.79 3.12
CA LEU A 46 -8.22 -3.52 3.28
C LEU A 46 -7.38 -4.34 2.31
N ARG A 47 -7.64 -5.66 2.20
CA ARG A 47 -6.96 -6.52 1.22
C ARG A 47 -7.11 -6.01 -0.21
N ALA A 48 -8.34 -5.66 -0.61
CA ALA A 48 -8.58 -5.12 -1.94
C ALA A 48 -7.85 -3.78 -2.17
N ALA A 49 -7.79 -2.91 -1.16
CA ALA A 49 -7.08 -1.64 -1.24
C ALA A 49 -5.56 -1.82 -1.41
N LEU A 50 -4.96 -2.74 -0.64
CA LEU A 50 -3.54 -3.11 -0.72
C LEU A 50 -3.18 -3.66 -2.11
N THR A 51 -3.93 -4.63 -2.62
CA THR A 51 -3.71 -5.17 -3.97
C THR A 51 -3.80 -4.08 -5.03
N ALA A 52 -4.80 -3.22 -4.95
CA ALA A 52 -4.93 -2.15 -5.91
C ALA A 52 -3.74 -1.16 -5.81
N GLN A 53 -3.14 -0.99 -4.62
CA GLN A 53 -2.05 -0.04 -4.36
C GLN A 53 -0.81 -0.49 -5.09
N GLU A 54 -0.40 -1.72 -4.85
CA GLU A 54 0.66 -2.40 -5.60
C GLU A 54 0.45 -2.27 -7.11
N VAL A 55 -0.74 -2.61 -7.62
CA VAL A 55 -1.02 -2.54 -9.06
C VAL A 55 -0.86 -1.12 -9.60
N SER A 56 -1.18 -0.10 -8.81
CA SER A 56 -1.05 1.30 -9.24
C SER A 56 0.40 1.74 -9.28
N GLU A 57 1.18 1.36 -8.28
CA GLU A 57 2.62 1.63 -8.25
C GLU A 57 3.33 0.89 -9.40
N GLU A 58 2.97 -0.37 -9.64
CA GLU A 58 3.52 -1.17 -10.73
C GLU A 58 3.21 -0.61 -12.11
N LEU A 59 2.00 -0.10 -12.34
CA LEU A 59 1.60 0.41 -13.64
C LEU A 59 1.98 1.88 -13.86
N LEU A 60 2.03 2.70 -12.80
CA LEU A 60 2.17 4.15 -12.92
C LEU A 60 3.52 4.68 -12.43
N VAL A 61 4.13 4.06 -11.42
CA VAL A 61 5.36 4.56 -10.80
C VAL A 61 6.58 3.82 -11.33
N HIS A 62 6.64 2.50 -11.12
CA HIS A 62 7.82 1.68 -11.42
C HIS A 62 8.33 1.79 -12.88
N PRO A 63 7.47 1.89 -13.93
CA PRO A 63 7.95 2.02 -15.30
C PRO A 63 8.73 3.32 -15.55
N ARG A 64 8.47 4.35 -14.75
CA ARG A 64 9.03 5.70 -14.89
C ARG A 64 10.28 5.92 -14.06
N VAL A 65 10.50 5.13 -13.00
CA VAL A 65 11.63 5.30 -12.05
C VAL A 65 12.73 4.25 -12.20
N ARG A 66 12.66 3.42 -13.25
CA ARG A 66 13.44 2.18 -13.42
C ARG A 66 14.94 2.32 -13.09
N ARG A 67 15.30 2.02 -11.83
CA ARG A 67 16.65 1.80 -11.30
C ARG A 67 16.61 0.48 -10.52
N GLY A 68 17.15 -0.59 -11.14
CA GLY A 68 16.85 -1.99 -10.79
C GLY A 68 16.78 -2.34 -9.31
N ARG A 69 17.78 -1.97 -8.50
CA ARG A 69 17.86 -2.37 -7.09
C ARG A 69 16.77 -1.79 -6.17
N VAL A 70 16.31 -0.56 -6.44
CA VAL A 70 15.27 0.09 -5.61
C VAL A 70 13.92 -0.59 -5.87
N VAL A 71 13.60 -0.80 -7.15
CA VAL A 71 12.36 -1.47 -7.58
C VAL A 71 12.32 -2.93 -7.13
N GLU A 72 13.45 -3.65 -7.18
CA GLU A 72 13.53 -5.04 -6.70
C GLU A 72 13.32 -5.15 -5.19
N SER A 73 13.89 -4.22 -4.40
CA SER A 73 13.67 -4.18 -2.95
C SER A 73 12.20 -3.93 -2.61
N LEU A 74 11.56 -2.98 -3.29
CA LEU A 74 10.15 -2.62 -3.02
C LEU A 74 9.18 -3.74 -3.45
N ARG A 75 9.48 -4.48 -4.53
CA ARG A 75 8.73 -5.69 -4.90
C ARG A 75 8.85 -6.80 -3.86
N GLY A 76 10.04 -7.01 -3.30
CA GLY A 76 10.24 -7.98 -2.22
C GLY A 76 9.35 -7.70 -1.00
N GLU A 77 9.29 -6.45 -0.55
CA GLU A 77 8.41 -6.03 0.55
C GLU A 77 6.92 -6.28 0.26
N THR A 78 6.54 -6.15 -1.01
CA THR A 78 5.16 -6.37 -1.45
C THR A 78 4.81 -7.86 -1.45
N ASP A 79 5.73 -8.72 -1.84
CA ASP A 79 5.53 -10.17 -1.78
C ASP A 79 5.43 -10.67 -0.33
N ASP A 80 6.28 -10.17 0.57
CA ASP A 80 6.20 -10.44 2.02
C ASP A 80 4.83 -10.02 2.59
N THR A 81 4.31 -8.87 2.14
CA THR A 81 2.98 -8.37 2.51
C THR A 81 1.85 -9.31 2.07
N LYS A 82 1.93 -9.88 0.86
CA LYS A 82 0.94 -10.85 0.36
C LYS A 82 0.96 -12.14 1.17
N GLU A 83 2.15 -12.65 1.49
CA GLU A 83 2.28 -13.85 2.31
C GLU A 83 1.66 -13.66 3.71
N LEU A 84 1.91 -12.49 4.32
CA LEU A 84 1.30 -12.12 5.59
C LEU A 84 -0.23 -12.01 5.48
N LEU A 85 -0.75 -11.39 4.42
CA LEU A 85 -2.19 -11.30 4.17
C LEU A 85 -2.87 -12.67 4.01
N ASP A 86 -2.21 -13.60 3.32
CA ASP A 86 -2.72 -14.95 3.12
C ASP A 86 -2.71 -15.74 4.43
N HIS A 87 -1.68 -15.56 5.27
CA HIS A 87 -1.66 -16.09 6.62
C HIS A 87 -2.80 -15.53 7.47
N MET A 88 -2.96 -14.21 7.51
CA MET A 88 -4.02 -13.53 8.26
C MET A 88 -5.43 -13.94 7.83
N ALA A 89 -5.65 -14.25 6.55
CA ALA A 89 -6.94 -14.71 6.04
C ALA A 89 -7.41 -16.05 6.65
N ARG A 90 -6.50 -16.81 7.27
CA ARG A 90 -6.78 -18.08 7.96
C ARG A 90 -6.96 -17.92 9.47
N LEU A 91 -6.63 -16.76 10.03
CA LEU A 91 -6.76 -16.49 11.46
C LEU A 91 -8.21 -16.16 11.83
N ASP A 92 -8.57 -16.41 13.10
CA ASP A 92 -9.83 -15.91 13.65
C ASP A 92 -9.73 -14.39 13.87
N PRO A 93 -10.59 -13.55 13.24
CA PRO A 93 -10.53 -12.10 13.41
C PRO A 93 -10.83 -11.60 14.83
N ALA A 94 -11.31 -12.47 15.72
CA ALA A 94 -11.46 -12.17 17.14
C ALA A 94 -10.19 -12.46 17.97
N SER A 95 -9.18 -13.13 17.40
CA SER A 95 -7.99 -13.54 18.13
C SER A 95 -6.98 -12.40 18.32
N ALA A 96 -6.20 -12.50 19.38
CA ALA A 96 -5.06 -11.59 19.60
C ALA A 96 -4.00 -11.74 18.51
N GLU A 97 -3.82 -12.94 17.96
CA GLU A 97 -2.89 -13.22 16.86
C GLU A 97 -3.26 -12.41 15.60
N PHE A 98 -4.55 -12.32 15.27
CA PHE A 98 -5.02 -11.50 14.16
C PHE A 98 -4.74 -10.01 14.40
N GLU A 99 -4.96 -9.52 15.62
CA GLU A 99 -4.70 -8.11 15.97
C GLU A 99 -3.21 -7.75 15.90
N THR A 100 -2.34 -8.63 16.40
CA THR A 100 -0.88 -8.47 16.29
C THR A 100 -0.46 -8.47 14.81
N ALA A 101 -0.88 -9.47 14.04
CA ALA A 101 -0.54 -9.55 12.62
C ALA A 101 -1.05 -8.34 11.82
N LEU A 102 -2.23 -7.80 12.16
CA LEU A 102 -2.78 -6.59 11.55
C LEU A 102 -1.96 -5.34 11.88
N THR A 103 -1.42 -5.26 13.10
CA THR A 103 -0.56 -4.15 13.53
C THR A 103 0.80 -4.22 12.84
N ASP A 104 1.38 -5.42 12.73
CA ASP A 104 2.65 -5.63 12.03
C ASP A 104 2.51 -5.30 10.54
N LEU A 105 1.42 -5.76 9.92
CA LEU A 105 1.09 -5.43 8.54
C LEU A 105 0.89 -3.92 8.33
N GLN A 106 0.24 -3.23 9.28
CA GLN A 106 0.08 -1.78 9.23
C GLN A 106 1.42 -1.07 9.21
N GLN A 107 2.35 -1.48 10.09
CA GLN A 107 3.69 -0.90 10.17
C GLN A 107 4.48 -1.15 8.88
N ALA A 108 4.49 -2.39 8.39
CA ALA A 108 5.18 -2.75 7.14
C ALA A 108 4.64 -1.96 5.93
N THR A 109 3.32 -1.79 5.85
CA THR A 109 2.69 -1.00 4.77
C THR A 109 3.06 0.48 4.89
N GLU A 110 3.06 1.03 6.10
CA GLU A 110 3.44 2.43 6.34
C GLU A 110 4.91 2.67 5.92
N ASP A 111 5.82 1.81 6.36
CA ASP A 111 7.24 1.89 6.01
C ASP A 111 7.44 1.80 4.49
N HIS A 112 6.77 0.84 3.83
CA HIS A 112 6.80 0.71 2.38
C HIS A 112 6.31 1.98 1.67
N THR A 113 5.15 2.50 2.02
CA THR A 113 4.59 3.71 1.40
C THR A 113 5.50 4.93 1.62
N GLN A 114 6.11 5.08 2.79
CA GLN A 114 7.08 6.14 3.06
C GLN A 114 8.32 6.01 2.17
N ARG A 115 8.82 4.80 1.95
CA ARG A 115 9.94 4.55 1.03
C ARG A 115 9.57 4.90 -0.40
N VAL A 116 8.39 4.50 -0.89
CA VAL A 116 7.90 4.88 -2.23
C VAL A 116 7.86 6.40 -2.38
N GLU A 117 7.30 7.11 -1.39
CA GLU A 117 7.21 8.57 -1.41
C GLU A 117 8.57 9.26 -1.35
N ALA A 118 9.53 8.72 -0.59
CA ALA A 118 10.85 9.32 -0.41
C ALA A 118 11.85 8.96 -1.52
N GLU A 119 11.77 7.75 -2.07
CA GLU A 119 12.74 7.19 -3.01
C GLU A 119 12.25 7.26 -4.46
N GLU A 120 10.97 6.96 -4.74
CA GLU A 120 10.45 6.86 -6.11
C GLU A 120 9.81 8.16 -6.61
N PHE A 121 8.98 8.84 -5.81
CA PHE A 121 8.31 10.07 -6.27
C PHE A 121 9.28 11.19 -6.73
N PRO A 122 10.42 11.43 -6.07
CA PRO A 122 11.39 12.43 -6.56
C PRO A 122 12.02 12.05 -7.90
N LEU A 123 12.02 10.77 -8.28
CA LEU A 123 12.51 10.31 -9.58
C LEU A 123 11.49 10.54 -10.69
N LEU A 124 10.20 10.67 -10.38
CA LEU A 124 9.16 11.01 -11.36
C LEU A 124 9.23 12.48 -11.82
N THR A 125 9.70 13.37 -10.95
CA THR A 125 9.77 14.82 -11.20
C THR A 125 11.12 15.27 -11.76
N ARG A 126 12.18 14.48 -11.56
CA ARG A 126 13.52 14.73 -12.11
C ARG A 126 13.58 14.31 -13.58
N ARG A 127 13.44 15.29 -14.49
CA ARG A 127 13.82 15.17 -15.90
C ARG A 127 15.32 15.21 -16.11
#